data_AF-A0A0J1FDR5-F1
#
_entry.id   AF-A0A0J1FDR5-F1
#
_cell.length_a   1.000
_cell.length_b   1.000
_cell.length_c   1.000
_cell.angle_alpha   90.00
_cell.angle_beta   90.00
_cell.angle_gamma   90.00
#
_symmetry.space_group_name_H-M   'P 1'
#
loop_
_entity.id
_entity.type
_entity.pdbx_description
1 polymer ?
#
loop_
_entity_poly.entity_id
_entity_poly.type
_entity_poly.pdbx_seq_one_letter_code
_entity_poly.pdbx_strand_id
1 'polypeptide(L)' 'MCKHVAAVLYGVGARLDEDPALFFILRNLKVEELVTQAIVRKSETMLNKSGRKSKRIIDNEDLAGMFGIEMDKEDKE' A
#
# COMPACT_ATOMS: atom_id res chain seq x y z
N MET A 1 -15.75 -20.71 35.62
CA MET A 1 -14.46 -20.29 35.02
C MET A 1 -14.60 -19.43 33.77
N CYS A 2 -15.67 -19.58 32.98
CA CYS A 2 -15.88 -18.86 31.71
C CYS A 2 -15.92 -17.32 31.80
N LYS A 3 -16.58 -16.73 32.80
CA LYS A 3 -16.75 -15.27 32.89
C LYS A 3 -15.46 -14.48 33.11
N HIS A 4 -14.51 -15.03 33.87
CA HIS A 4 -13.24 -14.34 34.15
C HIS A 4 -12.30 -14.38 32.95
N VAL A 5 -12.26 -15.52 32.24
CA VAL A 5 -11.46 -15.64 31.01
C VAL A 5 -11.99 -14.67 29.95
N ALA A 6 -13.31 -14.59 29.77
CA ALA A 6 -13.92 -13.63 28.84
C ALA A 6 -13.57 -12.18 29.20
N ALA A 7 -13.67 -11.80 30.49
CA ALA A 7 -13.32 -10.46 30.95
C ALA A 7 -11.83 -10.12 30.71
N VAL A 8 -10.93 -11.09 30.95
CA VAL A 8 -9.50 -10.90 30.70
C VAL A 8 -9.23 -10.72 29.21
N LEU A 9 -9.78 -11.58 28.35
CA LEU A 9 -9.59 -11.48 26.90
C LEU A 9 -10.14 -10.17 26.34
N TYR A 10 -11.29 -9.71 26.83
CA TYR A 10 -11.83 -8.40 26.45
C TYR A 10 -10.90 -7.26 26.89
N GLY A 11 -10.39 -7.31 28.13
CA GLY A 11 -9.44 -6.30 28.62
C GLY A 11 -8.08 -6.31 27.90
N VAL A 12 -7.66 -7.44 27.33
CA VAL A 12 -6.50 -7.51 26.43
C VAL A 12 -6.85 -6.89 25.08
N GLY A 13 -8.01 -7.24 24.50
CA GLY A 13 -8.49 -6.68 23.24
C GLY A 13 -8.62 -5.15 23.29
N ALA A 14 -9.26 -4.61 24.33
CA ALA A 14 -9.42 -3.17 24.51
C ALA A 14 -8.07 -2.42 24.52
N ARG A 15 -7.03 -3.00 25.16
CA ARG A 15 -5.68 -2.40 25.16
C ARG A 15 -5.01 -2.44 23.80
N LEU A 16 -5.23 -3.51 23.02
CA LEU A 16 -4.71 -3.62 21.66
C LEU A 16 -5.43 -2.68 20.69
N ASP A 17 -6.72 -2.43 20.91
CA ASP A 17 -7.50 -1.47 20.11
C ASP A 17 -7.05 -0.01 20.40
N GLU A 18 -6.75 0.31 21.66
CA GLU A 18 -6.21 1.61 22.07
C GLU A 18 -4.76 1.82 21.60
N ASP A 19 -3.91 0.80 21.73
CA ASP A 19 -2.52 0.82 21.30
C ASP A 19 -2.15 -0.43 20.48
N PRO A 20 -2.29 -0.37 19.15
CA PRO A 20 -1.89 -1.45 18.25
C PRO A 20 -0.39 -1.78 18.27
N ALA A 21 0.47 -0.85 18.74
CA ALA A 21 1.92 -1.08 18.77
C ALA A 21 2.30 -2.18 19.77
N LEU A 22 1.49 -2.36 20.83
CA LEU A 22 1.65 -3.45 21.80
C LEU A 22 1.68 -4.83 21.15
N PHE A 23 0.95 -5.04 20.05
CA PHE A 23 0.97 -6.31 19.34
C PHE A 23 2.38 -6.64 18.81
N PHE A 24 3.07 -5.64 18.25
CA PHE A 24 4.43 -5.81 17.74
C PHE A 24 5.43 -6.03 18.87
N ILE A 25 5.29 -5.30 19.98
CA ILE A 25 6.11 -5.48 21.18
C ILE A 25 5.96 -6.90 21.74
N LEU A 26 4.72 -7.40 21.89
CA LEU A 26 4.44 -8.76 22.37
C LEU A 26 5.00 -9.84 21.44
N ARG A 27 5.14 -9.54 20.14
CA ARG A 27 5.77 -10.42 19.15
C ARG A 27 7.28 -10.22 19.04
N ASN A 28 7.86 -9.33 19.83
CA ASN A 28 9.26 -8.94 19.78
C ASN A 28 9.69 -8.47 18.38
N LEU A 29 8.84 -7.64 17.75
CA LEU A 29 9.04 -7.08 16.41
C LEU A 29 9.17 -5.56 16.48
N LYS A 30 10.04 -5.01 15.63
CA LYS A 30 10.15 -3.56 15.39
C LYS A 30 9.36 -3.19 14.13
N VAL A 31 8.46 -2.23 14.25
CA VAL A 31 7.57 -1.82 13.14
C VAL A 31 8.38 -1.21 11.99
N GLU A 32 9.44 -0.49 12.32
CA GLU A 32 10.31 0.21 11.37
C GLU A 32 10.98 -0.76 10.39
N GLU A 33 11.39 -1.94 10.89
CA GLU A 33 12.00 -2.98 10.06
C GLU A 33 10.99 -3.57 9.06
N LEU A 34 9.75 -3.80 9.51
CA LEU A 34 8.67 -4.31 8.66
C LEU A 34 8.30 -3.32 7.55
N VAL A 35 8.17 -2.03 7.91
CA VAL A 35 7.86 -0.97 6.95
C VAL A 35 8.98 -0.81 5.94
N THR A 36 10.24 -0.80 6.39
CA THR A 36 11.40 -0.68 5.51
C THR A 36 11.43 -1.81 4.48
N GLN A 37 11.25 -3.05 4.92
CA GLN A 37 11.21 -4.21 4.01
C GLN A 37 10.05 -4.12 3.01
N ALA A 38 8.87 -3.67 3.46
CA ALA A 38 7.72 -3.50 2.58
C ALA A 38 7.97 -2.43 1.50
N ILE A 39 8.60 -1.30 1.87
CA ILE A 39 8.94 -0.23 0.93
C ILE A 39 9.97 -0.71 -0.09
N VAL A 40 11.05 -1.36 0.35
CA VAL A 40 12.10 -1.90 -0.54
C VAL A 40 11.48 -2.86 -1.54
N ARG A 41 10.70 -3.83 -1.07
CA ARG A 41 10.01 -4.80 -1.93
C ARG A 41 9.06 -4.11 -2.91
N LYS A 42 8.32 -3.10 -2.46
CA LYS A 42 7.42 -2.35 -3.34
C LYS A 42 8.21 -1.60 -4.42
N SER A 43 9.30 -0.93 -4.05
CA SER A 43 10.18 -0.23 -4.97
C SER A 43 10.72 -1.18 -6.05
N GLU A 44 11.28 -2.33 -5.65
CA GLU A 44 11.75 -3.36 -6.58
C GLU A 44 10.65 -3.82 -7.55
N THR A 45 9.43 -4.07 -7.05
CA THR A 45 8.32 -4.46 -7.94
C THR A 45 7.91 -3.37 -8.92
N MET A 46 8.06 -2.09 -8.57
CA MET A 46 7.78 -0.97 -9.48
C MET A 46 8.89 -0.83 -10.52
N LEU A 47 10.15 -0.92 -10.10
CA LEU A 47 11.30 -0.89 -11.01
C LEU A 47 11.20 -2.00 -12.06
N ASN A 48 10.88 -3.22 -11.63
CA ASN A 48 10.66 -4.37 -12.52
C ASN A 48 9.50 -4.17 -13.51
N LYS A 49 8.54 -3.30 -13.20
CA LYS A 49 7.38 -3.00 -14.05
C LYS A 49 7.55 -1.73 -14.89
N SER A 50 8.55 -0.90 -14.58
CA SER A 50 8.71 0.44 -15.18
C SER A 50 8.83 0.42 -16.70
N GLY A 51 9.50 -0.59 -17.27
CA GLY A 51 9.64 -0.76 -18.72
C GLY A 51 8.43 -1.36 -19.43
N ARG A 52 7.38 -1.78 -18.71
CA ARG A 52 6.24 -2.50 -19.30
C ARG A 52 5.02 -1.59 -19.37
N LYS A 53 4.72 -1.08 -20.58
CA LYS A 53 3.48 -0.34 -20.83
C LYS A 53 2.27 -1.20 -20.46
N SER A 54 1.39 -0.67 -19.60
CA SER A 54 0.13 -1.32 -19.25
C SER A 54 -0.87 -1.13 -20.39
N LYS A 55 -1.75 -2.11 -20.62
CA LYS A 55 -2.91 -1.96 -21.52
C LYS A 55 -3.88 -0.84 -21.10
N ARG A 56 -3.72 -0.28 -19.90
CA ARG A 56 -4.49 0.86 -19.37
C ARG A 56 -3.85 2.22 -19.66
N ILE A 57 -2.70 2.26 -20.31
CA ILE A 57 -2.09 3.51 -20.76
C ILE A 57 -2.87 3.99 -21.99
N ILE A 58 -3.35 5.23 -21.94
CA ILE A 58 -4.01 5.90 -23.07
C ILE A 58 -2.92 6.54 -23.90
N ASP A 59 -2.94 6.31 -25.22
CA ASP A 59 -1.99 6.96 -26.13
C ASP A 59 -2.41 8.42 -26.39
N ASN A 60 -1.42 9.28 -26.68
CA ASN A 60 -1.65 10.73 -26.82
C ASN A 60 -2.67 11.08 -27.91
N GLU A 61 -2.74 10.28 -28.97
CA GLU A 61 -3.71 10.46 -30.06
C GLU A 61 -5.15 10.22 -29.59
N ASP A 62 -5.35 9.31 -28.65
CA ASP A 62 -6.65 8.94 -28.09
C ASP A 62 -7.11 9.95 -27.02
N LEU A 63 -6.16 10.65 -26.37
CA LEU A 63 -6.45 11.71 -25.39
C LEU A 63 -7.16 12.91 -26.02
N ALA A 64 -6.67 13.40 -27.17
CA ALA A 64 -7.30 14.51 -27.88
C ALA A 64 -8.75 14.16 -28.29
N GLY A 65 -8.95 12.93 -28.80
CA GLY A 65 -10.27 12.41 -29.17
C GLY A 65 -11.23 12.24 -27.98
N MET A 66 -10.73 11.78 -26.83
CA MET A 66 -11.55 11.63 -25.61
C MET A 66 -12.08 12.97 -25.08
N PHE A 67 -11.29 14.03 -25.16
CA PHE A 67 -11.65 15.34 -24.60
C PHE A 67 -12.16 16.34 -25.64
N GLY A 68 -12.15 15.99 -26.94
CA GLY A 68 -12.63 16.86 -28.02
C GLY A 68 -11.82 18.15 -28.17
N ILE A 69 -10.53 18.09 -27.82
CA ILE A 69 -9.61 19.22 -27.86
C ILE A 69 -8.47 18.94 -28.83
N GLU A 70 -7.99 19.99 -29.49
CA GLU A 70 -6.76 19.92 -30.27
C GLU A 70 -5.57 19.99 -29.30
N MET A 71 -4.72 18.97 -29.30
CA MET A 71 -3.44 18.96 -28.60
C MET A 71 -2.32 19.10 -29.63
N ASP A 72 -1.34 19.97 -29.36
CA ASP A 72 -0.12 20.03 -30.18
C ASP A 72 0.53 18.65 -30.18
N LYS A 73 0.83 18.14 -31.37
CA LYS A 73 1.58 16.89 -31.51
C LYS A 73 3.00 17.17 -31.02
N GLU A 74 3.36 16.62 -29.87
CA GLU A 74 4.77 16.45 -29.52
C GLU A 74 5.38 15.43 -30.50
N ASP A 75 6.00 15.94 -31.56
CA ASP A 75 6.89 15.18 -32.43
C ASP A 75 8.06 14.67 -31.58
N LYS A 76 8.03 13.37 -31.27
CA LYS A 76 9.15 12.69 -30.62
C LYS A 76 10.20 12.34 -31.68
N GLU A 77 11.34 13.02 -31.62
CA GLU A 77 12.65 12.43 -31.97
C GLU A 77 13.04 11.33 -30.98
#